data_AF-A0A8H3HZY5-F1
#
_entry.id   AF-A0A8H3HZY5-F1
#
_cell.length_a   1.000
_cell.length_b   1.000
_cell.length_c   1.000
_cell.angle_alpha   90.00
_cell.angle_beta   90.00
_cell.angle_gamma   90.00
#
_symmetry.space_group_name_H-M   'P 1'
#
loop_
_entity.id
_entity.type
_entity.pdbx_description
1 polymer ?
#
loop_
_entity_poly.entity_id
_entity_poly.type
_entity_poly.pdbx_seq_one_letter_code
_entity_poly.pdbx_strand_id
1 'polypeptide(L)'
;MAVQSEMNAVVSALRSAIGNDKKQKTTLNKIRDAFKAVEANELPRSEMVERSVHLVDVISEIVASLYKTRPRPTLAFCAVAMRWLFKAKLEPTLKGGDEEDVKVWEDTIFRGLLQPILSIIDSEDQDLDLVGNTMYGEICGIMRSPWSQGFGGRFARS
;
A
#
# COMPACT_ATOMS: atom_id res chain seq x y z
N MET A 1 -8.35 18.26 8.66
CA MET A 1 -7.52 18.82 7.57
C MET A 1 -6.14 18.14 7.50
N ALA A 2 -6.05 16.80 7.39
CA ALA A 2 -4.77 16.08 7.43
C ALA A 2 -4.47 15.20 6.19
N VAL A 3 -5.46 14.90 5.34
CA VAL A 3 -5.34 13.94 4.23
C VAL A 3 -4.41 14.44 3.11
N GLN A 4 -4.41 15.75 2.84
CA GLN A 4 -3.51 16.36 1.85
C GLN A 4 -2.02 16.21 2.21
N SER A 5 -1.67 16.10 3.49
CA SER A 5 -0.28 15.93 3.93
C SER A 5 0.24 14.53 3.61
N GLU A 6 -0.60 13.51 3.80
CA GLU A 6 -0.18 12.11 3.70
C GLU A 6 -0.13 11.63 2.23
N MET A 7 -1.06 12.06 1.38
CA MET A 7 -1.00 11.76 -0.06
C MET A 7 0.26 12.38 -0.71
N ASN A 8 0.65 13.57 -0.29
CA ASN A 8 1.89 14.20 -0.74
C ASN A 8 3.14 13.39 -0.34
N ALA A 9 3.11 12.73 0.82
CA ALA A 9 4.18 11.83 1.25
C ALA A 9 4.27 10.59 0.32
N VAL A 10 3.14 9.99 -0.05
CA VAL A 10 3.09 8.87 -1.02
C VAL A 10 3.69 9.29 -2.37
N VAL A 11 3.28 10.46 -2.89
CA VAL A 11 3.79 10.97 -4.17
C VAL A 11 5.28 11.33 -4.11
N SER A 12 5.75 11.85 -2.97
CA SER A 12 7.17 12.15 -2.75
C SER A 12 8.03 10.88 -2.67
N ALA A 13 7.56 9.86 -1.96
CA ALA A 13 8.21 8.56 -1.88
C ALA A 13 8.24 7.87 -3.26
N LEU A 14 7.13 7.94 -4.00
CA LEU A 14 7.05 7.45 -5.38
C LEU A 14 8.06 8.14 -6.31
N ARG A 15 8.20 9.46 -6.21
CA ARG A 15 9.22 10.21 -6.98
C ARG A 15 10.63 9.74 -6.64
N SER A 16 10.90 9.45 -5.37
CA SER A 16 12.20 8.91 -4.93
C SER A 16 12.44 7.51 -5.49
N ALA A 17 11.41 6.66 -5.52
CA ALA A 17 11.45 5.31 -6.09
C ALA A 17 11.70 5.33 -7.60
N ILE A 18 11.00 6.20 -8.34
CA ILE A 18 11.13 6.33 -9.79
C ILE A 18 12.44 7.06 -10.20
N GLY A 19 12.87 8.04 -9.41
CA GLY A 19 14.02 8.89 -9.74
C GLY A 19 13.76 9.91 -10.85
N ASN A 20 14.85 10.36 -11.48
CA ASN A 20 14.83 11.38 -12.54
C ASN A 20 14.67 10.81 -13.95
N ASP A 21 14.28 9.54 -14.09
CA ASP A 21 14.11 8.94 -15.42
C ASP A 21 12.85 9.49 -16.10
N LYS A 22 13.05 10.23 -17.20
CA LYS A 22 11.97 10.79 -18.02
C LYS A 22 11.05 9.71 -18.59
N LYS A 23 11.55 8.48 -18.82
CA LYS A 23 10.74 7.36 -19.33
C LYS A 23 9.71 6.87 -18.30
N GLN A 24 9.99 7.08 -17.03
CA GLN A 24 9.12 6.66 -15.93
C GLN A 24 8.15 7.76 -15.46
N LYS A 25 8.11 8.91 -16.14
CA LYS A 25 7.14 9.97 -15.85
C LYS A 25 5.68 9.52 -16.07
N THR A 26 5.45 8.69 -17.09
CA THR A 26 4.13 8.10 -17.37
C THR A 26 3.70 7.16 -16.24
N THR A 27 4.63 6.32 -15.77
CA THR A 27 4.47 5.43 -14.61
C THR A 27 4.11 6.21 -13.35
N LEU A 28 4.79 7.32 -13.08
CA LEU A 28 4.48 8.21 -11.96
C LEU A 28 3.05 8.73 -12.03
N ASN A 29 2.63 9.20 -13.20
CA ASN A 29 1.28 9.73 -13.39
C ASN A 29 0.23 8.62 -13.19
N LYS A 30 0.44 7.42 -13.76
CA LYS A 30 -0.46 6.27 -13.57
C LYS A 30 -0.68 5.94 -12.09
N ILE A 31 0.41 5.75 -11.34
CA ILE A 31 0.33 5.42 -9.91
C ILE A 31 -0.34 6.58 -9.14
N ARG A 32 0.06 7.83 -9.40
CA ARG A 32 -0.55 9.00 -8.74
C ARG A 32 -2.04 9.09 -9.01
N ASP A 33 -2.46 8.86 -10.26
CA ASP A 33 -3.85 8.97 -10.65
C ASP A 33 -4.69 7.82 -10.05
N ALA A 34 -4.12 6.62 -9.93
CA ALA A 34 -4.74 5.51 -9.17
C ALA A 34 -4.91 5.85 -7.68
N PHE A 35 -3.90 6.44 -7.04
CA PHE A 35 -4.02 6.91 -5.65
C PHE A 35 -5.09 8.00 -5.49
N LYS A 36 -5.16 8.95 -6.41
CA LYS A 36 -6.21 9.99 -6.41
C LYS A 36 -7.61 9.40 -6.61
N ALA A 37 -7.75 8.39 -7.46
CA ALA A 37 -9.02 7.71 -7.68
C ALA A 37 -9.52 7.07 -6.37
N VAL A 38 -8.62 6.47 -5.60
CA VAL A 38 -8.91 5.88 -4.28
C VAL A 38 -9.07 6.93 -3.19
N GLU A 39 -8.40 8.09 -3.29
CA GLU A 39 -8.49 9.19 -2.30
C GLU A 39 -9.91 9.73 -2.14
N ALA A 40 -10.71 9.72 -3.22
CA ALA A 40 -12.11 10.12 -3.19
C ALA A 40 -12.86 9.49 -1.99
N ASN A 41 -13.59 10.33 -1.25
CA ASN A 41 -14.45 9.89 -0.17
C ASN A 41 -15.83 9.52 -0.73
N GLU A 42 -16.57 8.66 -0.01
CA GLU A 42 -17.96 8.31 -0.34
C GLU A 42 -18.12 7.62 -1.70
N LEU A 43 -17.19 6.72 -2.04
CA LEU A 43 -17.32 5.90 -3.23
C LEU A 43 -18.42 4.85 -3.05
N PRO A 44 -19.29 4.64 -4.05
CA PRO A 44 -20.09 3.42 -4.11
C PRO A 44 -19.18 2.20 -3.99
N ARG A 45 -19.60 1.17 -3.26
CA ARG A 45 -18.78 -0.02 -3.01
C ARG A 45 -18.24 -0.66 -4.28
N SER A 46 -19.03 -0.70 -5.36
CA SER A 46 -18.57 -1.20 -6.66
C SER A 46 -17.37 -0.42 -7.20
N GLU A 47 -17.41 0.91 -7.10
CA GLU A 47 -16.30 1.77 -7.53
C GLU A 47 -15.11 1.68 -6.57
N MET A 48 -15.36 1.51 -5.27
CA MET A 48 -14.31 1.30 -4.28
C MET A 48 -13.48 0.06 -4.63
N VAL A 49 -14.15 -1.07 -4.89
CA VAL A 49 -13.50 -2.33 -5.27
C VAL A 49 -12.75 -2.17 -6.59
N GLU A 50 -13.37 -1.60 -7.62
CA GLU A 50 -12.72 -1.41 -8.92
C GLU A 50 -11.46 -0.55 -8.82
N ARG A 51 -11.54 0.57 -8.10
CA ARG A 51 -10.41 1.49 -7.95
C ARG A 51 -9.32 0.92 -7.05
N SER A 52 -9.67 0.13 -6.03
CA SER A 52 -8.68 -0.52 -5.15
C SER A 52 -7.93 -1.63 -5.87
N VAL A 53 -8.61 -2.44 -6.67
CA VAL A 53 -8.00 -3.44 -7.56
C VAL A 53 -7.07 -2.77 -8.57
N HIS A 54 -7.54 -1.72 -9.24
CA HIS A 54 -6.71 -0.98 -10.19
C HIS A 54 -5.45 -0.40 -9.55
N LEU A 55 -5.54 0.13 -8.32
CA LEU A 55 -4.38 0.61 -7.58
C LEU A 55 -3.36 -0.52 -7.32
N VAL A 56 -3.85 -1.68 -6.88
CA VAL A 56 -3.01 -2.87 -6.62
C VAL A 56 -2.30 -3.33 -7.88
N ASP A 57 -3.01 -3.41 -9.01
CA ASP A 57 -2.46 -3.87 -10.29
C ASP A 57 -1.34 -2.95 -10.76
N VAL A 58 -1.58 -1.64 -10.76
CA VAL A 58 -0.59 -0.64 -11.21
C VAL A 58 0.64 -0.65 -10.30
N ILE A 59 0.46 -0.77 -8.98
CA ILE A 59 1.61 -0.86 -8.07
C ILE A 59 2.40 -2.15 -8.32
N SER A 60 1.72 -3.29 -8.44
CA SER A 60 2.35 -4.60 -8.62
C SER A 60 3.14 -4.72 -9.92
N GLU A 61 2.63 -4.15 -11.03
CA GLU A 61 3.31 -4.14 -12.33
C GLU A 61 4.68 -3.44 -12.25
N ILE A 62 4.81 -2.44 -11.39
CA ILE A 62 5.93 -1.50 -11.40
C ILE A 62 6.91 -1.75 -10.25
N VAL A 63 6.43 -2.17 -9.07
CA VAL A 63 7.26 -2.36 -7.88
C VAL A 63 8.39 -3.36 -8.11
N ALA A 64 8.14 -4.47 -8.81
CA ALA A 64 9.20 -5.43 -9.11
C ALA A 64 10.33 -4.81 -9.95
N SER A 65 9.98 -3.97 -10.95
CA SER A 65 10.98 -3.29 -11.77
C SER A 65 11.72 -2.19 -11.00
N LEU A 66 11.02 -1.43 -10.15
CA LEU A 66 11.63 -0.38 -9.33
C LEU A 66 12.56 -0.99 -8.27
N TYR A 67 12.15 -2.09 -7.66
CA TYR A 67 12.92 -2.76 -6.62
C TYR A 67 14.29 -3.20 -7.13
N LYS A 68 14.35 -3.80 -8.33
CA LYS A 68 15.62 -4.22 -8.98
C LYS A 68 16.61 -3.08 -9.19
N THR A 69 16.14 -1.86 -9.37
CA THR A 69 17.00 -0.70 -9.66
C THR A 69 17.28 0.14 -8.41
N ARG A 70 16.30 0.21 -7.50
CA ARG A 70 16.27 1.10 -6.33
C ARG A 70 15.49 0.42 -5.19
N PRO A 71 16.07 -0.58 -4.51
CA PRO A 71 15.34 -1.37 -3.52
C PRO A 71 14.90 -0.51 -2.32
N ARG A 72 15.81 0.27 -1.71
CA ARG A 72 15.47 1.10 -0.53
C ARG A 72 14.38 2.13 -0.82
N PRO A 73 14.48 2.96 -1.87
CA PRO A 73 13.43 3.93 -2.19
C PRO A 73 12.09 3.27 -2.55
N THR A 74 12.12 2.10 -3.18
CA THR A 74 10.91 1.34 -3.53
C THR A 74 10.21 0.79 -2.30
N LEU A 75 10.96 0.21 -1.36
CA LEU A 75 10.41 -0.24 -0.07
C LEU A 75 9.84 0.92 0.74
N ALA A 76 10.53 2.07 0.77
CA ALA A 76 10.02 3.26 1.44
C ALA A 76 8.70 3.75 0.81
N PHE A 77 8.59 3.75 -0.51
CA PHE A 77 7.33 4.04 -1.20
C PHE A 77 6.22 3.05 -0.80
N CYS A 78 6.51 1.75 -0.82
CA CYS A 78 5.55 0.72 -0.44
C CYS A 78 5.06 0.89 1.01
N ALA A 79 5.99 1.14 1.95
CA ALA A 79 5.68 1.39 3.35
C ALA A 79 4.73 2.59 3.53
N VAL A 80 5.05 3.72 2.87
CA VAL A 80 4.24 4.94 2.94
C VAL A 80 2.86 4.73 2.28
N ALA A 81 2.80 4.03 1.16
CA ALA A 81 1.55 3.68 0.47
C ALA A 81 0.62 2.83 1.35
N MET A 82 1.15 1.76 1.97
CA MET A 82 0.39 0.91 2.87
C MET A 82 -0.10 1.69 4.09
N ARG A 83 0.77 2.50 4.71
CA ARG A 83 0.40 3.33 5.86
C ARG A 83 -0.73 4.29 5.51
N TRP A 84 -0.66 4.93 4.34
CA TRP A 84 -1.71 5.82 3.87
C TRP A 84 -3.04 5.08 3.67
N LEU A 85 -3.04 3.93 3.00
CA LEU A 85 -4.27 3.13 2.84
C LEU A 85 -4.85 2.68 4.19
N PHE A 86 -3.99 2.29 5.13
CA PHE A 86 -4.43 1.95 6.47
C PHE A 86 -5.09 3.15 7.17
N LYS A 87 -4.43 4.31 7.19
CA LYS A 87 -4.90 5.50 7.93
C LYS A 87 -6.07 6.21 7.28
N ALA A 88 -6.06 6.32 5.96
CA ALA A 88 -7.04 7.09 5.21
C ALA A 88 -8.26 6.28 4.79
N LYS A 89 -8.15 4.94 4.72
CA LYS A 89 -9.24 4.07 4.26
C LYS A 89 -9.66 3.05 5.31
N LEU A 90 -8.77 2.13 5.71
CA LEU A 90 -9.16 1.04 6.62
C LEU A 90 -9.56 1.53 8.03
N GLU A 91 -8.78 2.41 8.66
CA GLU A 91 -9.08 2.90 10.02
C GLU A 91 -10.41 3.66 10.12
N PRO A 92 -10.77 4.56 9.19
CA PRO A 92 -12.11 5.16 9.15
C PRO A 92 -13.24 4.14 8.95
N THR A 93 -13.08 3.18 8.04
CA THR A 93 -14.12 2.16 7.79
C THR A 93 -14.34 1.26 9.02
N LEU A 94 -13.25 0.90 9.72
CA LEU A 94 -13.32 0.18 11.00
C LEU A 94 -14.09 0.96 12.08
N LYS A 95 -13.86 2.28 12.17
CA LYS A 95 -14.62 3.14 13.10
C LYS A 95 -16.09 3.28 12.70
N GLY A 96 -16.39 3.21 11.41
CA GLY A 96 -17.75 3.22 10.86
C GLY A 96 -18.51 1.90 11.06
N GLY A 97 -17.81 0.80 11.32
CA GLY A 97 -18.41 -0.51 11.56
C GLY A 97 -18.92 -1.23 10.30
N ASP A 98 -18.52 -0.78 9.11
CA ASP A 98 -18.88 -1.45 7.86
C ASP A 98 -17.97 -2.67 7.61
N GLU A 99 -18.40 -3.85 8.08
CA GLU A 99 -17.62 -5.07 7.95
C GLU A 99 -17.28 -5.46 6.51
N GLU A 100 -18.13 -5.09 5.56
CA GLU A 100 -17.98 -5.49 4.18
C GLU A 100 -16.93 -4.63 3.48
N ASP A 101 -16.95 -3.33 3.72
CA ASP A 101 -15.93 -2.42 3.20
C ASP A 101 -14.59 -2.62 3.92
N VAL A 102 -14.61 -2.98 5.21
CA VAL A 102 -13.39 -3.38 5.95
C VAL A 102 -12.69 -4.53 5.23
N LYS A 103 -13.43 -5.59 4.86
CA LYS A 103 -12.84 -6.74 4.15
C LYS A 103 -12.19 -6.33 2.82
N VAL A 104 -12.82 -5.42 2.07
CA VAL A 104 -12.25 -4.95 0.80
C VAL A 104 -10.92 -4.23 1.03
N TRP A 105 -10.86 -3.33 2.03
CA TRP A 105 -9.63 -2.62 2.34
C TRP A 105 -8.55 -3.53 2.93
N GLU A 106 -8.93 -4.50 3.75
CA GLU A 106 -8.02 -5.55 4.24
C GLU A 106 -7.43 -6.34 3.07
N ASP A 107 -8.26 -6.89 2.18
CA ASP A 107 -7.77 -7.66 1.02
C ASP A 107 -6.88 -6.80 0.13
N THR A 108 -7.25 -5.54 -0.12
CA THR A 108 -6.45 -4.60 -0.91
C THR A 108 -5.06 -4.37 -0.29
N ILE A 109 -4.98 -4.13 1.03
CA ILE A 109 -3.72 -3.81 1.72
C ILE A 109 -2.86 -5.06 1.88
N PHE A 110 -3.41 -6.14 2.42
CA PHE A 110 -2.62 -7.30 2.84
C PHE A 110 -2.38 -8.30 1.71
N ARG A 111 -3.42 -8.66 0.96
CA ARG A 111 -3.30 -9.59 -0.17
C ARG A 111 -2.85 -8.86 -1.44
N GLY A 112 -3.39 -7.68 -1.68
CA GLY A 112 -3.10 -6.91 -2.90
C GLY A 112 -1.70 -6.29 -2.90
N LEU A 113 -1.29 -5.64 -1.81
CA LEU A 113 -0.01 -4.93 -1.77
C LEU A 113 1.08 -5.68 -1.01
N LEU A 114 0.80 -6.09 0.23
CA LEU A 114 1.84 -6.64 1.10
C LEU A 114 2.37 -7.99 0.59
N GLN A 115 1.50 -8.89 0.14
CA GLN A 115 1.91 -10.21 -0.33
C GLN A 115 2.85 -10.16 -1.56
N PRO A 116 2.57 -9.39 -2.64
CA PRO A 116 3.53 -9.24 -3.73
C PRO A 116 4.86 -8.62 -3.31
N ILE A 117 4.85 -7.64 -2.39
CA ILE A 117 6.08 -7.03 -1.88
C ILE A 117 6.93 -8.07 -1.12
N LEU A 118 6.30 -8.85 -0.23
CA LEU A 118 6.97 -9.93 0.50
C LEU A 118 7.49 -11.02 -0.44
N SER A 119 6.74 -11.36 -1.50
CA SER A 119 7.18 -12.33 -2.50
C SER A 119 8.40 -11.86 -3.28
N ILE A 120 8.50 -10.56 -3.61
CA ILE A 120 9.68 -9.99 -4.26
C ILE A 120 10.90 -10.12 -3.34
N ILE A 121 10.71 -9.79 -2.06
CA ILE A 121 11.75 -9.87 -1.03
C ILE A 121 12.25 -11.30 -0.82
N ASP A 122 11.34 -12.27 -0.72
CA ASP A 122 11.65 -13.68 -0.45
C ASP A 122 12.36 -14.35 -1.65
N SER A 123 12.08 -13.89 -2.87
CA SER A 123 12.65 -14.46 -4.10
C SER A 123 14.08 -14.02 -4.43
N GLU A 124 14.57 -12.90 -3.87
CA GLU A 124 15.86 -12.29 -4.24
C GLU A 124 16.98 -12.52 -3.20
N ASP A 125 16.77 -13.34 -2.16
CA ASP A 125 17.81 -13.80 -1.21
C ASP A 125 18.67 -12.64 -0.65
N GLN A 126 18.03 -11.52 -0.30
CA GLN A 126 18.71 -10.26 0.07
C GLN A 126 18.15 -9.55 1.31
N ASP A 127 19.11 -9.02 2.07
CA ASP A 127 19.05 -7.94 3.08
C ASP A 127 17.74 -7.86 3.89
N LEU A 128 17.40 -8.96 4.58
CA LEU A 128 16.31 -9.03 5.56
C LEU A 128 16.35 -7.86 6.57
N ASP A 129 17.54 -7.33 6.87
CA ASP A 129 17.73 -6.15 7.72
C ASP A 129 17.16 -4.88 7.08
N LEU A 130 17.28 -4.69 5.77
CA LEU A 130 16.73 -3.53 5.07
C LEU A 130 15.20 -3.56 5.05
N VAL A 131 14.64 -4.73 4.76
CA VAL A 131 13.19 -4.97 4.76
C VAL A 131 12.65 -4.83 6.18
N GLY A 132 13.33 -5.44 7.14
CA GLY A 132 13.06 -5.29 8.56
C GLY A 132 13.00 -3.81 8.96
N ASN A 133 14.06 -3.05 8.69
CA ASN A 133 14.13 -1.66 9.13
C ASN A 133 13.12 -0.72 8.44
N THR A 134 12.66 -1.03 7.22
CA THR A 134 11.78 -0.13 6.44
C THR A 134 10.30 -0.53 6.53
N MET A 135 10.01 -1.82 6.49
CA MET A 135 8.64 -2.35 6.39
C MET A 135 8.14 -2.91 7.72
N TYR A 136 9.01 -3.49 8.56
CA TYR A 136 8.60 -4.12 9.82
C TYR A 136 7.94 -3.13 10.78
N GLY A 137 8.43 -1.89 10.86
CA GLY A 137 7.82 -0.86 11.70
C GLY A 137 6.37 -0.55 11.31
N GLU A 138 6.11 -0.44 10.00
CA GLU A 138 4.76 -0.16 9.49
C GLU A 138 3.85 -1.40 9.58
N ILE A 139 4.35 -2.58 9.23
CA ILE A 139 3.61 -3.85 9.35
C ILE A 139 3.27 -4.14 10.82
N CYS A 140 4.24 -4.02 11.73
CA CYS A 140 3.97 -4.17 13.16
C CYS A 140 3.08 -3.07 13.72
N GLY A 141 3.18 -1.83 13.22
CA GLY A 141 2.27 -0.75 13.60
C GLY A 141 0.83 -1.06 13.21
N ILE A 142 0.63 -1.60 12.01
CA ILE A 142 -0.66 -2.09 11.53
C ILE A 142 -1.14 -3.29 12.36
N MET A 143 -0.27 -4.28 12.65
CA MET A 143 -0.59 -5.46 13.46
C MET A 143 -0.77 -5.19 14.96
N ARG A 144 -0.29 -4.05 15.48
CA ARG A 144 -0.50 -3.61 16.87
C ARG A 144 -1.67 -2.64 17.02
N SER A 145 -2.37 -2.33 15.94
CA SER A 145 -3.61 -1.57 15.99
C SER A 145 -4.62 -2.25 16.92
N PRO A 146 -5.46 -1.52 17.67
CA PRO A 146 -6.56 -2.11 18.44
C PRO A 146 -7.48 -2.98 17.57
N TRP A 147 -7.56 -2.63 16.28
CA TRP A 147 -8.37 -3.31 15.29
C TRP A 147 -7.68 -4.57 14.73
N SER A 148 -6.36 -4.67 14.86
CA SER A 148 -5.61 -5.83 14.38
C SER A 148 -5.64 -7.04 15.30
N GLN A 149 -6.16 -6.89 16.52
CA GLN A 149 -6.35 -8.02 17.44
C GLN A 149 -7.37 -9.06 16.93
N GLY A 150 -8.22 -8.70 15.96
CA GLY A 150 -9.10 -9.64 15.24
C GLY A 150 -8.46 -10.35 14.04
N PHE A 151 -7.26 -9.95 13.61
CA PHE A 151 -6.64 -10.43 12.36
C PHE A 151 -6.06 -11.84 12.50
N GLY A 152 -5.52 -12.18 13.67
CA GLY A 152 -4.88 -13.47 13.94
C GLY A 152 -5.81 -14.69 13.87
N GLY A 153 -7.13 -14.48 13.84
CA GLY A 153 -8.12 -15.56 13.68
C GLY A 153 -8.58 -15.82 12.25
N ARG A 154 -8.50 -14.84 11.34
CA ARG A 154 -8.98 -14.96 9.95
C ARG A 154 -7.90 -15.41 8.97
N PHE A 155 -6.64 -15.01 9.17
CA PHE A 155 -5.50 -15.46 8.34
C PHE A 155 -4.95 -16.84 8.73
N ALA A 156 -5.23 -17.32 9.94
CA ALA A 156 -4.77 -18.64 10.41
C ALA A 156 -5.70 -19.80 9.99
N ARG A 157 -6.78 -19.53 9.24
CA ARG A 157 -7.82 -20.51 8.88
C ARG A 157 -8.03 -20.73 7.38
N SER A 158 -7.15 -20.21 6.52
CA SER A 158 -7.14 -20.52 5.09
C SER A 158 -6.10 -21.57 4.75
#